data_AF-A0A950AS80-F1
#
_entry.id   AF-A0A950AS80-F1
#
_cell.length_a   1.000
_cell.length_b   1.000
_cell.length_c   1.000
_cell.angle_alpha   90.00
_cell.angle_beta   90.00
_cell.angle_gamma   90.00
#
_symmetry.space_group_name_H-M   'P 1'
#
loop_
_entity.id
_entity.type
_entity.pdbx_description
1 polymer ?
#
loop_
_entity_poly.entity_id
_entity_poly.type
_entity_poly.pdbx_seq_one_letter_code
_entity_poly.pdbx_strand_id
1 'polypeptide(L)'
;MSATQRLHEVGQGLWLDNITRPLLTSGILRRYIDEFAITGLTSNPTIFDHAIWHGADYDAEIRRGLQEGKSGEALFFDLALTDLRQAADLLRPVHQRTNGLDGWVSLELSPLLAYDTARSIASAQWLHAEAGRPNLFIKIPGTPEGVPAIEEAIFIRGRHRTLGRPIAVRSAVYAVSYRRRNA
;
A
#
# COMPACT_ATOMS: atom_id res chain seq x y z
N MET A 1 -1.45 -13.99 26.37
CA MET A 1 -1.74 -14.02 24.92
C MET A 1 -2.83 -13.01 24.62
N SER A 2 -2.60 -12.08 23.69
CA SER A 2 -3.54 -10.99 23.39
C SER A 2 -4.73 -11.46 22.53
N ALA A 3 -5.80 -10.65 22.47
CA ALA A 3 -6.92 -10.93 21.58
C ALA A 3 -6.50 -11.00 20.10
N THR A 4 -5.55 -10.17 19.69
CA THR A 4 -5.05 -10.13 18.32
C THR A 4 -4.21 -11.36 17.96
N GLN A 5 -3.43 -11.89 18.90
CA GLN A 5 -2.70 -13.15 18.71
C GLN A 5 -3.66 -14.33 18.49
N ARG A 6 -4.80 -14.38 19.21
CA ARG A 6 -5.80 -15.44 19.03
C ARG A 6 -6.43 -15.45 17.64
N LEU A 7 -6.58 -14.29 17.01
CA LEU A 7 -7.05 -14.19 15.62
C LEU A 7 -6.06 -14.79 14.63
N HIS A 8 -4.75 -14.60 14.87
CA HIS A 8 -3.71 -15.22 14.03
C HIS A 8 -3.70 -16.75 14.14
N GLU A 9 -3.92 -17.30 15.33
CA GLU A 9 -3.98 -18.77 15.52
C GLU A 9 -5.11 -19.42 14.71
N VAL A 10 -6.23 -18.73 14.53
CA VAL A 10 -7.33 -19.18 13.67
C VAL A 10 -7.15 -18.80 12.19
N GLY A 11 -5.97 -18.28 11.83
CA GLY A 11 -5.57 -17.98 10.46
C GLY A 11 -6.00 -16.62 9.92
N GLN A 12 -6.48 -15.70 10.78
CA GLN A 12 -6.91 -14.35 10.42
C GLN A 12 -5.79 -13.31 10.66
N GLY A 13 -5.32 -12.70 9.58
CA GLY A 13 -4.38 -11.58 9.63
C GLY A 13 -5.06 -10.25 10.01
N LEU A 14 -4.31 -9.38 10.68
CA LEU A 14 -4.78 -8.06 11.12
C LEU A 14 -3.96 -6.98 10.45
N TRP A 15 -4.65 -6.09 9.74
CA TRP A 15 -4.02 -4.98 9.04
C TRP A 15 -4.49 -3.66 9.64
N LEU A 16 -3.57 -2.71 9.73
CA LEU A 16 -3.88 -1.35 10.17
C LEU A 16 -4.40 -0.52 9.00
N ASP A 17 -5.56 0.10 9.16
CA ASP A 17 -6.17 1.00 8.15
C ASP A 17 -5.92 2.47 8.49
N ASN A 18 -4.64 2.82 8.63
CA ASN A 18 -4.18 4.17 8.91
C ASN A 18 -2.69 4.31 8.59
N ILE A 19 -2.27 5.50 8.18
CA ILE A 19 -0.85 5.86 8.06
C ILE A 19 -0.65 7.33 8.39
N THR A 20 0.34 7.63 9.23
CA THR A 20 0.81 8.98 9.53
C THR A 20 2.32 8.97 9.72
N ARG A 21 3.00 10.10 9.47
CA ARG A 21 4.45 10.21 9.71
C ARG A 21 4.86 9.82 11.15
N PRO A 22 4.14 10.25 12.21
CA PRO A 22 4.49 9.86 13.57
C PRO A 22 4.30 8.36 13.83
N LEU A 23 3.26 7.73 13.27
CA LEU A 23 3.05 6.28 13.39
C LEU A 23 4.29 5.49 12.92
N LEU A 24 4.94 5.97 11.85
CA LEU A 24 6.10 5.31 11.24
C LEU A 24 7.41 5.63 11.95
N THR A 25 7.58 6.86 12.44
CA THR A 25 8.87 7.36 12.95
C THR A 25 9.04 7.25 14.46
N SER A 26 7.95 7.23 15.22
CA SER A 26 7.98 7.16 16.70
C SER A 26 8.08 5.74 17.28
N GLY A 27 8.11 4.72 16.42
CA GLY A 27 8.12 3.31 16.84
C GLY A 27 6.74 2.73 17.14
N ILE A 28 5.65 3.49 17.02
CA ILE A 28 4.28 2.99 17.25
C ILE A 28 3.95 1.83 16.31
N LEU A 29 4.23 1.93 15.00
CA LEU A 29 3.95 0.82 14.09
C LEU A 29 4.78 -0.43 14.44
N ARG A 30 6.05 -0.26 14.84
CA ARG A 30 6.89 -1.38 15.31
C ARG A 30 6.25 -2.07 16.50
N ARG A 31 5.83 -1.29 17.50
CA ARG A 31 5.09 -1.79 18.66
C ARG A 31 3.81 -2.54 18.24
N TYR A 32 3.07 -2.03 17.26
CA TYR A 32 1.86 -2.69 16.77
C TYR A 32 2.12 -4.03 16.11
N ILE A 33 3.22 -4.15 15.37
CA ILE A 33 3.67 -5.41 14.78
C ILE A 33 4.04 -6.41 15.89
N ASP A 34 4.80 -5.96 16.89
CA ASP A 34 5.43 -6.85 17.89
C ASP A 34 4.44 -7.25 19.01
N GLU A 35 3.65 -6.31 19.52
CA GLU A 35 2.76 -6.52 20.67
C GLU A 35 1.31 -6.84 20.28
N PHE A 36 0.84 -6.26 19.16
CA PHE A 36 -0.54 -6.38 18.71
C PHE A 36 -0.72 -7.26 17.49
N ALA A 37 0.34 -7.95 17.03
CA ALA A 37 0.29 -8.87 15.91
C ALA A 37 -0.29 -8.25 14.62
N ILE A 38 -0.01 -6.96 14.37
CA ILE A 38 -0.32 -6.35 13.09
C ILE A 38 0.62 -6.92 12.01
N THR A 39 0.04 -7.38 10.91
CA THR A 39 0.75 -8.02 9.80
C THR A 39 0.59 -7.33 8.47
N GLY A 40 -0.13 -6.22 8.40
CA GLY A 40 -0.19 -5.40 7.20
C GLY A 40 -0.67 -3.99 7.48
N LEU A 41 -0.59 -3.14 6.47
CA LEU A 41 -1.06 -1.78 6.52
C LEU A 41 -1.75 -1.44 5.20
N THR A 42 -2.85 -0.71 5.28
CA THR A 42 -3.52 -0.16 4.11
C THR A 42 -3.65 1.35 4.23
N SER A 43 -3.58 2.02 3.09
CA SER A 43 -3.76 3.46 2.95
C SER A 43 -4.77 3.73 1.85
N ASN A 44 -5.41 4.89 1.85
CA ASN A 44 -6.29 5.36 0.79
C ASN A 44 -6.18 6.90 0.72
N PRO A 45 -6.73 7.55 -0.32
CA PRO A 45 -6.60 8.99 -0.48
C PRO A 45 -7.12 9.78 0.73
N THR A 46 -8.23 9.36 1.35
CA THR A 46 -8.79 10.01 2.55
C THR A 46 -7.87 9.90 3.77
N ILE A 47 -7.19 8.76 3.96
CA ILE A 47 -6.23 8.59 5.05
C ILE A 47 -5.05 9.56 4.87
N PHE A 48 -4.52 9.67 3.64
CA PHE A 48 -3.43 10.61 3.38
C PHE A 48 -3.86 12.07 3.43
N ASP A 49 -5.06 12.39 2.96
CA ASP A 49 -5.64 13.74 3.10
C ASP A 49 -5.64 14.16 4.58
N HIS A 50 -6.14 13.29 5.46
CA HIS A 50 -6.09 13.52 6.89
C HIS A 50 -4.65 13.60 7.43
N ALA A 51 -3.75 12.70 7.04
CA ALA A 51 -2.37 12.70 7.53
C ALA A 51 -1.60 13.98 7.14
N ILE A 52 -1.77 14.43 5.89
CA ILE A 52 -1.08 15.59 5.33
C ILE A 52 -1.66 16.89 5.86
N TRP A 53 -2.98 16.98 6.00
CA TRP A 53 -3.65 18.19 6.48
C TRP A 53 -3.40 18.49 7.96
N HIS A 54 -3.20 17.46 8.79
CA HIS A 54 -3.12 17.63 10.23
C HIS A 54 -1.66 17.73 10.71
N GLY A 55 -1.25 18.94 11.11
CA GLY A 55 0.05 19.20 11.71
C GLY A 55 1.08 19.75 10.72
N ALA A 56 2.36 19.58 11.04
CA ALA A 56 3.48 20.13 10.26
C ALA A 56 4.43 19.04 9.72
N ASP A 57 4.04 17.76 9.82
CA ASP A 57 4.91 16.62 9.54
C ASP A 57 5.32 16.51 8.05
N TYR A 58 4.58 17.16 7.16
CA TYR A 58 4.82 17.13 5.70
C TYR A 58 5.33 18.46 5.14
N ASP A 59 5.36 19.52 5.96
CA ASP A 59 5.64 20.89 5.54
C ASP A 59 6.98 21.05 4.81
N ALA A 60 8.03 20.41 5.33
CA ALA A 60 9.37 20.53 4.80
C ALA A 60 9.45 19.90 3.40
N GLU A 61 8.91 18.70 3.23
CA GLU A 61 8.84 17.99 1.95
C GLU A 61 7.90 18.68 0.96
N ILE A 62 6.78 19.24 1.42
CA ILE A 62 5.88 20.04 0.57
C ILE A 62 6.62 21.26 0.03
N ARG A 63 7.29 22.03 0.89
CA ARG A 63 8.07 23.21 0.47
C ARG A 63 9.17 22.84 -0.51
N ARG A 64 9.90 21.74 -0.25
CA ARG A 64 10.93 21.23 -1.16
C ARG A 64 10.34 20.82 -2.52
N GLY A 65 9.25 20.06 -2.52
CA GLY A 65 8.60 19.62 -3.75
C GLY A 65 8.08 20.77 -4.59
N LEU A 66 7.52 21.82 -3.96
CA LEU A 66 7.10 23.03 -4.65
C LEU A 66 8.30 23.78 -5.27
N GLN A 67 9.44 23.84 -4.58
CA GLN A 67 10.68 24.42 -5.13
C GLN A 67 11.23 23.61 -6.32
N GLU A 68 10.99 22.30 -6.33
CA GLU A 68 11.30 21.41 -7.47
C GLU A 68 10.25 21.49 -8.60
N GLY A 69 9.22 22.33 -8.48
CA GLY A 69 8.16 22.51 -9.48
C GLY A 69 7.09 21.43 -9.45
N LYS A 70 7.03 20.60 -8.41
CA LYS A 70 6.01 19.55 -8.24
C LYS A 70 4.77 20.11 -7.58
N SER A 71 3.60 19.64 -7.99
CA SER A 71 2.30 19.98 -7.40
C SER A 71 1.28 18.87 -7.67
N GLY A 72 0.11 18.96 -7.01
CA GLY A 72 -1.00 18.02 -7.22
C GLY A 72 -0.61 16.56 -6.98
N GLU A 73 -1.02 15.67 -7.89
CA GLU A 73 -0.78 14.22 -7.79
C GLU A 73 0.70 13.85 -7.73
N ALA A 74 1.55 14.57 -8.46
CA ALA A 74 2.99 14.29 -8.46
C ALA A 74 3.60 14.53 -7.07
N LEU A 75 3.27 15.65 -6.44
CA LEU A 75 3.71 15.95 -5.07
C LEU A 75 3.10 14.96 -4.07
N PHE A 76 1.81 14.64 -4.21
CA PHE A 76 1.13 13.66 -3.36
C PHE A 76 1.82 12.29 -3.39
N PHE A 77 2.09 11.74 -4.57
CA PHE A 77 2.70 10.42 -4.68
C PHE A 77 4.13 10.39 -4.15
N ASP A 78 4.90 11.47 -4.28
CA ASP A 78 6.22 11.58 -3.65
C ASP A 78 6.14 11.44 -2.11
N LEU A 79 5.19 12.13 -1.49
CA LEU A 79 4.96 12.05 -0.04
C LEU A 79 4.46 10.66 0.36
N ALA A 80 3.42 10.16 -0.31
CA ALA A 80 2.80 8.88 -0.01
C ALA A 80 3.79 7.71 -0.19
N LEU A 81 4.56 7.69 -1.28
CA LEU A 81 5.56 6.64 -1.51
C LEU A 81 6.68 6.68 -0.49
N THR A 82 7.08 7.86 0.00
CA THR A 82 8.07 7.98 1.08
C THR A 82 7.59 7.23 2.33
N ASP A 83 6.36 7.52 2.77
CA ASP A 83 5.77 6.92 3.96
C ASP A 83 5.52 5.41 3.78
N LEU A 84 4.99 5.01 2.62
CA LEU A 84 4.68 3.61 2.36
C LEU A 84 5.93 2.74 2.17
N ARG A 85 7.03 3.30 1.64
CA ARG A 85 8.32 2.60 1.62
C ARG A 85 8.81 2.33 3.05
N GLN A 86 8.70 3.31 3.95
CA GLN A 86 9.05 3.13 5.36
C GLN A 86 8.15 2.09 6.05
N ALA A 87 6.84 2.15 5.82
CA ALA A 87 5.90 1.13 6.33
C ALA A 87 6.26 -0.26 5.80
N ALA A 88 6.58 -0.38 4.51
CA ALA A 88 6.96 -1.63 3.88
C ALA A 88 8.27 -2.17 4.49
N ASP A 89 9.25 -1.32 4.77
CA ASP A 89 10.49 -1.71 5.43
C ASP A 89 10.26 -2.19 6.88
N LEU A 90 9.35 -1.56 7.62
CA LEU A 90 8.95 -2.00 8.96
C LEU A 90 8.25 -3.37 8.95
N LEU A 91 7.41 -3.63 7.96
CA LEU A 91 6.67 -4.89 7.77
C LEU A 91 7.45 -5.98 7.04
N ARG A 92 8.64 -5.66 6.48
CA ARG A 92 9.47 -6.61 5.73
C ARG A 92 9.82 -7.89 6.49
N PRO A 93 10.13 -7.88 7.80
CA PRO A 93 10.35 -9.11 8.56
C PRO A 93 9.11 -10.01 8.62
N VAL A 94 7.90 -9.44 8.68
CA VAL A 94 6.64 -10.17 8.60
C VAL A 94 6.50 -10.84 7.22
N HIS A 95 6.77 -10.08 6.17
CA HIS A 95 6.69 -10.58 4.80
C HIS A 95 7.65 -11.74 4.55
N GLN A 96 8.87 -11.64 5.07
CA GLN A 96 9.87 -12.70 4.95
C GLN A 96 9.48 -13.96 5.74
N ARG A 97 9.15 -13.84 7.03
CA ARG A 97 8.86 -15.00 7.89
C ARG A 97 7.58 -15.75 7.47
N THR A 98 6.66 -15.06 6.80
CA THR A 98 5.40 -15.64 6.31
C THR A 98 5.47 -16.05 4.84
N ASN A 99 6.67 -16.00 4.23
CA ASN A 99 6.88 -16.31 2.81
C ASN A 99 5.91 -15.55 1.87
N GLY A 100 5.68 -14.27 2.17
CA GLY A 100 4.82 -13.38 1.39
C GLY A 100 3.31 -13.55 1.63
N LEU A 101 2.88 -14.36 2.59
CA LEU A 101 1.46 -14.43 2.95
C LEU A 101 0.96 -13.13 3.61
N ASP A 102 1.82 -12.51 4.41
CA ASP A 102 1.55 -11.30 5.19
C ASP A 102 2.69 -10.27 4.98
N GLY A 103 2.69 -9.18 5.74
CA GLY A 103 3.70 -8.13 5.72
C GLY A 103 3.51 -7.12 4.60
N TRP A 104 2.28 -6.97 4.12
CA TRP A 104 1.95 -6.14 2.96
C TRP A 104 1.58 -4.71 3.35
N VAL A 105 1.91 -3.79 2.44
CA VAL A 105 1.50 -2.39 2.47
C VAL A 105 0.77 -2.08 1.18
N SER A 106 -0.30 -1.29 1.24
CA SER A 106 -1.10 -0.94 0.06
C SER A 106 -1.05 0.56 -0.26
N LEU A 107 -0.98 0.88 -1.55
CA LEU A 107 -1.17 2.21 -2.13
C LEU A 107 -2.37 2.17 -3.07
N GLU A 108 -3.33 3.07 -2.94
CA GLU A 108 -4.42 3.20 -3.91
C GLU A 108 -4.05 4.06 -5.11
N LEU A 109 -4.56 3.68 -6.29
CA LEU A 109 -4.54 4.56 -7.44
C LEU A 109 -5.32 5.86 -7.17
N SER A 110 -5.05 6.86 -8.00
CA SER A 110 -5.91 8.04 -8.06
C SER A 110 -7.35 7.66 -8.37
N PRO A 111 -8.34 8.15 -7.58
CA PRO A 111 -9.76 7.93 -7.86
C PRO A 111 -10.19 8.43 -9.25
N LEU A 112 -9.46 9.39 -9.82
CA LEU A 112 -9.72 9.94 -11.16
C LEU A 112 -9.51 8.90 -12.27
N LEU A 113 -8.81 7.80 -11.97
CA LEU A 113 -8.53 6.71 -12.91
C LEU A 113 -9.52 5.55 -12.81
N ALA A 114 -10.48 5.59 -11.87
CA ALA A 114 -11.37 4.47 -11.58
C ALA A 114 -12.17 3.97 -12.79
N TYR A 115 -12.40 4.82 -13.80
CA TYR A 115 -13.15 4.50 -15.02
C TYR A 115 -12.28 4.58 -16.29
N ASP A 116 -10.95 4.49 -16.14
CA ASP A 116 -9.99 4.47 -17.25
C ASP A 116 -9.03 3.29 -17.08
N THR A 117 -9.33 2.19 -17.77
CA THR A 117 -8.54 0.95 -17.73
C THR A 117 -7.09 1.19 -18.14
N ALA A 118 -6.85 1.87 -19.26
CA ALA A 118 -5.52 2.03 -19.83
C ALA A 118 -4.63 2.87 -18.92
N ARG A 119 -5.17 3.98 -18.40
CA ARG A 119 -4.43 4.82 -17.45
C ARG A 119 -4.27 4.17 -16.08
N SER A 120 -5.24 3.37 -15.63
CA SER A 120 -5.10 2.57 -14.41
C SER A 120 -3.94 1.59 -14.49
N ILE A 121 -3.80 0.87 -15.61
CA ILE A 121 -2.67 -0.06 -15.83
C ILE A 121 -1.35 0.70 -15.81
N ALA A 122 -1.24 1.78 -16.58
CA ALA A 122 -0.02 2.57 -16.67
C ALA A 122 0.39 3.16 -15.30
N SER A 123 -0.58 3.70 -14.56
CA SER A 123 -0.35 4.26 -13.22
C SER A 123 0.06 3.18 -12.22
N ALA A 124 -0.58 2.00 -12.24
CA ALA A 124 -0.20 0.88 -11.37
C ALA A 124 1.22 0.38 -11.64
N GLN A 125 1.62 0.28 -12.93
CA GLN A 125 2.99 -0.06 -13.31
C GLN A 125 4.00 0.95 -12.81
N TRP A 126 3.73 2.24 -13.05
CA TRP A 126 4.62 3.32 -12.63
C TRP A 126 4.76 3.37 -11.11
N LEU A 127 3.65 3.39 -10.37
CA LEU A 127 3.67 3.46 -8.90
C LEU A 127 4.34 2.24 -8.27
N HIS A 128 4.15 1.04 -8.81
CA HIS A 128 4.84 -0.15 -8.31
C HIS A 128 6.35 -0.08 -8.58
N ALA A 129 6.76 0.37 -9.77
CA ALA A 129 8.16 0.55 -10.10
C ALA A 129 8.82 1.58 -9.17
N GLU A 130 8.16 2.74 -8.98
CA GLU A 130 8.60 3.77 -8.06
C GLU A 130 8.67 3.24 -6.63
N ALA A 131 7.63 2.56 -6.14
CA ALA A 131 7.61 2.01 -4.79
C ALA A 131 8.86 1.17 -4.48
N GLY A 132 9.29 0.32 -5.41
CA GLY A 132 10.57 -0.39 -5.28
C GLY A 132 10.66 -1.27 -4.03
N ARG A 133 9.51 -1.77 -3.54
CA ARG A 133 9.41 -2.65 -2.38
C ARG A 133 8.61 -3.90 -2.73
N PRO A 134 9.13 -5.11 -2.43
CA PRO A 134 8.49 -6.36 -2.83
C PRO A 134 7.19 -6.65 -2.08
N ASN A 135 6.94 -5.96 -0.97
CA ASN A 135 5.78 -6.10 -0.11
C ASN A 135 4.87 -4.86 -0.13
N LEU A 136 4.96 -4.04 -1.19
CA LEU A 136 4.03 -2.95 -1.46
C LEU A 136 3.24 -3.30 -2.72
N PHE A 137 1.91 -3.25 -2.63
CA PHE A 137 1.01 -3.54 -3.75
C PHE A 137 0.11 -2.36 -4.08
N ILE A 138 -0.35 -2.28 -5.33
CA ILE A 138 -1.24 -1.21 -5.80
C ILE A 138 -2.71 -1.67 -5.72
N LYS A 139 -3.57 -0.85 -5.12
CA LYS A 139 -5.02 -1.03 -5.13
C LYS A 139 -5.62 -0.35 -6.34
N ILE A 140 -6.31 -1.13 -7.16
CA ILE A 140 -7.08 -0.66 -8.31
C ILE A 140 -8.56 -0.78 -7.95
N PRO A 141 -9.38 0.27 -8.13
CA PRO A 141 -10.83 0.18 -7.93
C PRO A 141 -11.44 -0.99 -8.70
N GLY A 142 -12.33 -1.78 -8.08
CA GLY A 142 -12.99 -2.91 -8.75
C GLY A 142 -14.24 -2.49 -9.53
N THR A 143 -14.15 -1.38 -10.26
CA THR A 143 -15.15 -0.95 -11.25
C THR A 143 -15.11 -1.89 -12.47
N PRO A 144 -16.13 -1.87 -13.36
CA PRO A 144 -16.06 -2.62 -14.61
C PRO A 144 -14.78 -2.36 -15.42
N GLU A 145 -14.29 -1.12 -15.41
CA GLU A 145 -13.06 -0.70 -16.09
C GLU A 145 -11.79 -1.07 -15.30
N GLY A 146 -11.87 -1.18 -13.97
CA GLY A 146 -10.75 -1.55 -13.13
C GLY A 146 -10.48 -3.05 -13.07
N VAL A 147 -11.50 -3.91 -13.28
CA VAL A 147 -11.32 -5.37 -13.40
C VAL A 147 -10.29 -5.76 -14.48
N PRO A 148 -10.40 -5.33 -15.76
CA PRO A 148 -9.38 -5.65 -16.76
C PRO A 148 -8.02 -5.03 -16.44
N ALA A 149 -7.98 -3.89 -15.73
CA ALA A 149 -6.72 -3.31 -15.26
C ALA A 149 -6.03 -4.18 -14.18
N ILE A 150 -6.81 -4.77 -13.27
CA ILE A 150 -6.32 -5.74 -12.28
C ILE A 150 -5.78 -6.98 -12.98
N GLU A 151 -6.54 -7.55 -13.91
CA GLU A 151 -6.13 -8.75 -14.66
C GLU A 151 -4.81 -8.51 -15.39
N GLU A 152 -4.69 -7.42 -16.13
CA GLU A 152 -3.46 -7.09 -16.85
C GLU A 152 -2.31 -6.82 -15.87
N ALA A 153 -2.50 -6.05 -14.80
CA ALA A 153 -1.44 -5.77 -13.82
C ALA A 153 -0.90 -7.04 -13.14
N ILE A 154 -1.75 -8.03 -12.86
CA ILE A 154 -1.32 -9.36 -12.38
C ILE A 154 -0.62 -10.14 -13.49
N PHE A 155 -1.15 -10.08 -14.71
CA PHE A 155 -0.73 -10.92 -15.82
C PHE A 155 0.53 -10.41 -16.52
N ILE A 156 0.95 -9.14 -16.38
CA ILE A 156 2.17 -8.57 -16.98
C ILE A 156 3.41 -9.37 -16.55
N ARG A 157 3.59 -10.44 -17.30
CA ARG A 157 4.67 -11.40 -17.44
C ARG A 157 4.61 -11.75 -18.92
N GLY A 158 5.38 -11.05 -19.74
CA GLY A 158 5.62 -11.58 -21.09
C GLY A 158 5.95 -10.62 -22.22
N ARG A 159 5.75 -9.30 -22.11
CA ARG A 159 6.02 -8.40 -23.26
C ARG A 159 7.38 -7.71 -23.27
N HIS A 160 8.12 -7.69 -22.16
CA HIS A 160 9.50 -7.23 -22.14
C HIS A 160 10.41 -8.27 -21.48
N ARG A 161 11.42 -8.72 -22.24
CA ARG A 161 12.44 -9.73 -21.91
C ARG A 161 13.44 -9.28 -20.83
N THR A 162 13.01 -8.46 -19.88
CA THR A 162 13.79 -8.07 -18.69
C THR A 162 12.96 -8.44 -17.46
N LEU A 163 13.44 -9.44 -16.75
CA LEU A 163 12.88 -10.03 -15.53
C LEU A 163 12.37 -8.98 -14.52
N GLY A 164 11.07 -8.71 -14.53
CA GLY A 164 10.35 -8.04 -13.45
C GLY A 164 9.50 -9.06 -12.67
N ARG A 165 9.41 -8.92 -11.35
CA ARG A 165 8.43 -9.67 -10.54
C ARG A 165 7.01 -9.19 -10.91
N PRO A 166 5.98 -10.06 -10.84
CA PRO A 166 4.60 -9.63 -11.05
C PRO A 166 4.27 -8.46 -10.11
N ILE A 167 3.51 -7.48 -10.62
CA ILE A 167 3.00 -6.39 -9.80
C ILE A 167 1.99 -7.01 -8.85
N ALA A 168 2.26 -6.94 -7.55
CA ALA A 168 1.23 -7.25 -6.59
C ALA A 168 0.15 -6.16 -6.74
N VAL A 169 -1.05 -6.58 -7.12
CA VAL A 169 -2.25 -5.72 -7.10
C VAL A 169 -3.38 -6.43 -6.37
N ARG A 170 -4.26 -5.65 -5.75
CA ARG A 170 -5.54 -6.13 -5.26
C ARG A 170 -6.63 -5.17 -5.69
N SER A 171 -7.84 -5.71 -5.88
CA SER A 171 -9.03 -4.86 -5.99
C SER A 171 -9.18 -4.01 -4.74
N ALA A 172 -9.52 -2.74 -4.89
CA ALA A 172 -9.92 -1.87 -3.77
C ALA A 172 -11.29 -2.28 -3.20
N VAL A 173 -12.01 -3.18 -3.87
CA VAL A 173 -13.24 -3.79 -3.35
C VAL A 173 -12.85 -4.79 -2.25
N TYR A 174 -13.07 -4.36 -1.00
CA TYR A 174 -12.80 -5.03 0.28
C TYR A 174 -11.39 -4.88 0.89
N ALA A 175 -11.17 -3.73 1.54
CA ALA A 175 -10.52 -3.73 2.86
C ALA A 175 -11.59 -4.02 3.95
N VAL A 176 -12.27 -5.15 3.86
CA VAL A 176 -12.85 -5.81 5.04
C VAL A 176 -12.19 -7.16 5.09
N SER A 177 -11.27 -7.33 6.03
CA SER A 177 -10.59 -8.59 6.30
C SER A 177 -11.60 -9.72 6.45
N TYR A 178 -11.77 -10.55 5.44
CA TYR A 178 -12.28 -11.91 5.62
C TYR A 178 -11.77 -12.82 4.49
N ARG A 179 -10.68 -13.55 4.78
CA ARG A 179 -10.35 -14.79 4.07
C ARG A 179 -10.65 -15.94 5.01
N ARG A 180 -11.81 -16.59 4.87
CA ARG A 180 -11.96 -17.96 5.33
C ARG A 180 -10.99 -18.82 4.51
N ARG A 181 -10.04 -19.48 5.17
CA ARG A 181 -9.43 -20.69 4.61
C ARG A 181 -10.43 -21.81 4.83
N ASN A 182 -10.80 -22.49 3.75
CA ASN A 182 -11.73 -23.62 3.76
C ASN A 182 -11.34 -24.64 4.84
N ALA A 183 -12.33 -25.03 5.63
CA ALA A 183 -12.50 -26.38 6.18
C ALA A 183 -13.71 -26.98 5.48
#